data_AF-A0A495LNY3-F1
#
_entry.id   AF-A0A495LNY3-F1
#
_cell.length_a   1.000
_cell.length_b   1.000
_cell.length_c   1.000
_cell.angle_alpha   90.00
_cell.angle_beta   90.00
_cell.angle_gamma   90.00
#
_symmetry.space_group_name_H-M   'P 1'
#
loop_
_entity.id
_entity.type
_entity.pdbx_description
1 polymer ?
#
loop_
_entity_poly.entity_id
_entity_poly.type
_entity_poly.pdbx_seq_one_letter_code
_entity_poly.pdbx_strand_id
1 'polypeptide(L)'
;MENTATTIEMLFEKAEDYTRTTVELVKLNAVDKTADVMSSLLSRLTVSIVFVMFAFLVNIGLSLWIGELLGKVYYGFFIVSSAYFLISIVLYIYKDQWLKMPISNFIIVKMLKKS
;
A
#
# COMPACT_ATOMS: atom_id res chain seq x y z
N MET A 1 -29.77 31.19 45.19
CA MET A 1 -28.53 30.38 45.07
C MET A 1 -28.77 29.01 44.43
N GLU A 2 -30.02 28.54 44.28
CA GLU A 2 -30.32 27.25 43.58
C GLU A 2 -30.07 27.27 42.06
N ASN A 3 -30.32 28.38 41.37
CA ASN A 3 -30.31 28.42 39.90
C ASN A 3 -28.92 28.22 39.25
N THR A 4 -27.85 28.64 39.94
CA THR A 4 -26.47 28.51 39.43
C THR A 4 -25.96 27.07 39.50
N ALA A 5 -26.36 26.31 40.54
CA ALA A 5 -25.99 24.90 40.69
C ALA A 5 -26.64 24.04 39.59
N THR A 6 -27.94 24.25 39.32
CA THR A 6 -28.67 23.57 38.24
C THR A 6 -28.09 23.88 36.85
N THR A 7 -27.62 25.12 36.63
CA THR A 7 -26.98 25.50 35.36
C THR A 7 -25.64 24.78 35.15
N ILE A 8 -24.83 24.63 36.21
CA ILE A 8 -23.56 23.91 36.14
C ILE A 8 -23.79 22.40 35.91
N GLU A 9 -24.77 21.79 36.57
CA GLU A 9 -25.15 20.40 36.31
C GLU A 9 -25.56 20.17 34.86
N MET A 10 -26.42 21.03 34.29
CA MET A 10 -26.82 20.92 32.88
C MET A 10 -25.65 21.09 31.90
N LEU A 11 -24.65 21.93 32.24
CA LEU A 11 -23.44 22.07 31.42
C LEU A 11 -22.55 20.84 31.52
N PHE A 12 -22.45 20.23 32.71
CA PHE A 12 -21.69 19.00 32.93
C PHE A 12 -22.33 17.82 32.18
N GLU A 13 -23.65 17.69 32.26
CA GLU A 13 -24.43 16.67 31.55
C GLU A 13 -24.28 16.81 30.03
N LYS A 14 -24.37 18.04 29.50
CA LYS A 14 -24.09 18.29 28.07
C LYS A 14 -22.65 17.96 27.71
N ALA A 15 -21.67 18.35 28.52
CA ALA A 15 -20.26 18.05 28.25
C ALA A 15 -20.00 16.54 28.25
N GLU A 16 -20.64 15.80 29.15
CA GLU A 16 -20.58 14.34 29.21
C GLU A 16 -21.20 13.71 27.96
N ASP A 17 -22.40 14.15 27.57
CA ASP A 17 -23.07 13.68 26.36
C ASP A 17 -22.25 13.97 25.09
N TYR A 18 -21.71 15.19 24.96
CA TYR A 18 -20.82 15.55 23.86
C TYR A 18 -19.56 14.68 23.83
N THR A 19 -18.98 14.40 25.00
CA THR A 19 -17.78 13.55 25.11
C THR A 19 -18.11 12.12 24.73
N ARG A 20 -19.24 11.58 25.19
CA ARG A 20 -19.74 10.24 24.84
C ARG A 20 -19.96 10.11 23.34
N THR A 21 -20.65 11.07 22.73
CA THR A 21 -20.87 11.10 21.27
C THR A 21 -19.56 11.23 20.50
N THR A 22 -18.62 12.06 20.97
CA THR A 22 -17.32 12.22 20.31
C THR A 22 -16.52 10.92 20.34
N VAL A 23 -16.51 10.21 21.46
CA VAL A 23 -15.85 8.90 21.60
C VAL A 23 -16.50 7.87 20.67
N GLU A 24 -17.82 7.85 20.61
CA GLU A 24 -18.58 6.95 19.74
C GLU A 24 -18.30 7.23 18.25
N LEU A 25 -18.26 8.51 17.85
CA LEU A 25 -17.89 8.93 16.50
C LEU A 25 -16.46 8.54 16.13
N VAL A 26 -15.51 8.68 17.05
CA VAL A 26 -14.12 8.25 16.82
C VAL A 26 -14.05 6.74 16.61
N LYS A 27 -14.77 5.96 17.44
CA LYS A 27 -14.85 4.51 17.28
C LYS A 27 -15.46 4.13 15.93
N LEU A 28 -16.55 4.77 15.53
CA LEU A 28 -17.23 4.49 14.27
C LEU A 28 -16.36 4.86 13.07
N ASN A 29 -15.74 6.04 13.07
CA ASN A 29 -14.81 6.48 12.03
C ASN A 29 -13.58 5.59 11.94
N ALA A 30 -13.05 5.11 13.08
CA ALA A 30 -11.92 4.18 13.08
C ALA A 30 -12.30 2.85 12.41
N VAL A 31 -13.49 2.32 12.71
CA VAL A 31 -14.00 1.10 12.07
C VAL A 31 -14.21 1.32 10.58
N ASP A 32 -14.93 2.38 10.18
CA ASP A 32 -15.19 2.71 8.78
C ASP A 32 -13.90 2.88 7.99
N LYS A 33 -12.94 3.68 8.51
CA LYS A 33 -11.69 3.93 7.80
C LYS A 33 -10.81 2.69 7.70
N THR A 34 -10.81 1.86 8.74
CA THR A 34 -10.09 0.58 8.70
C THR A 34 -10.74 -0.38 7.71
N ALA A 35 -12.07 -0.45 7.68
CA ALA A 35 -12.81 -1.28 6.74
C ALA A 35 -12.60 -0.84 5.27
N ASP A 36 -12.60 0.46 5.00
CA ASP A 36 -12.31 1.06 3.69
C ASP A 36 -10.89 0.73 3.21
N VAL A 37 -9.89 0.90 4.09
CA VAL A 37 -8.50 0.54 3.79
C VAL A 37 -8.36 -0.97 3.57
N MET A 38 -8.94 -1.81 4.41
CA MET A 38 -8.86 -3.27 4.26
C MET A 38 -9.55 -3.75 2.99
N SER A 39 -10.72 -3.22 2.67
CA SER A 39 -11.49 -3.58 1.47
C SER A 39 -10.75 -3.17 0.20
N SER A 40 -10.18 -1.96 0.17
CA SER A 40 -9.40 -1.49 -0.97
C SER A 40 -8.07 -2.26 -1.13
N LEU A 41 -7.40 -2.61 -0.03
CA LEU A 41 -6.21 -3.46 -0.04
C LEU A 41 -6.53 -4.86 -0.56
N LEU A 42 -7.61 -5.49 -0.06
CA LEU A 42 -8.01 -6.84 -0.48
C LEU A 42 -8.38 -6.89 -1.96
N SER A 43 -9.13 -5.91 -2.44
CA SER A 43 -9.45 -5.77 -3.86
C SER A 43 -8.19 -5.64 -4.72
N ARG A 44 -7.27 -4.75 -4.34
CA ARG A 44 -6.01 -4.54 -5.06
C ARG A 44 -5.10 -5.76 -5.01
N LEU A 45 -5.02 -6.44 -3.87
CA LEU A 45 -4.24 -7.68 -3.71
C LEU A 45 -4.78 -8.80 -4.58
N THR A 46 -6.10 -8.99 -4.61
CA THR A 46 -6.75 -10.00 -5.45
C THR A 46 -6.35 -9.83 -6.91
N VAL A 47 -6.49 -8.61 -7.46
CA VAL A 47 -6.10 -8.31 -8.84
C VAL A 47 -4.58 -8.51 -9.04
N SER A 48 -3.77 -8.06 -8.08
CA SER A 48 -2.31 -8.17 -8.15
C SER A 48 -1.86 -9.64 -8.17
N ILE A 49 -2.47 -10.51 -7.36
CA ILE A 49 -2.14 -11.94 -7.31
C ILE A 49 -2.42 -12.60 -8.65
N VAL A 50 -3.58 -12.33 -9.25
CA VAL A 50 -3.93 -12.86 -10.58
C VAL A 50 -2.93 -12.39 -11.64
N PHE A 51 -2.55 -11.11 -11.61
CA PHE A 51 -1.57 -10.57 -12.52
C PHE A 51 -0.18 -11.20 -12.35
N VAL A 52 0.27 -11.39 -11.09
CA VAL A 52 1.53 -12.05 -10.79
C VAL A 52 1.53 -13.51 -11.27
N MET A 53 0.43 -14.24 -11.06
CA MET A 53 0.29 -15.61 -11.58
C MET A 53 0.33 -15.65 -13.11
N PHE A 54 -0.36 -14.72 -13.79
CA PHE A 54 -0.30 -14.59 -15.24
C PHE A 54 1.12 -14.32 -15.72
N ALA A 55 1.81 -13.34 -15.13
CA ALA A 55 3.19 -13.01 -15.48
C ALA A 55 4.16 -14.18 -15.23
N PHE A 56 3.92 -14.96 -14.17
CA PHE A 56 4.68 -16.17 -13.87
C PHE A 56 4.49 -17.25 -14.93
N LEU A 57 3.25 -17.49 -15.35
CA LEU A 57 2.94 -18.42 -16.45
C LEU A 57 3.58 -17.98 -17.78
N VAL A 58 3.52 -16.68 -18.10
CA VAL A 58 4.18 -16.12 -19.29
C VAL A 58 5.70 -16.35 -19.24
N ASN A 59 6.33 -16.18 -18.08
CA ASN A 59 7.76 -16.45 -17.91
C ASN A 59 8.13 -17.91 -18.15
N ILE A 60 7.32 -18.84 -17.63
CA ILE A 60 7.49 -20.27 -17.91
C ILE A 60 7.34 -20.53 -19.40
N GLY A 61 6.29 -19.99 -20.03
CA GLY A 61 6.06 -20.14 -21.47
C GLY A 61 7.21 -19.61 -22.33
N LEU A 62 7.71 -18.41 -22.03
CA LEU A 62 8.87 -17.82 -22.70
C LEU A 62 10.12 -18.68 -22.55
N SER A 63 10.36 -19.18 -21.33
CA SER A 63 11.48 -20.06 -21.06
C SER A 63 11.38 -21.37 -21.84
N LEU A 64 10.20 -22.01 -21.87
CA LEU A 64 10.00 -23.24 -22.64
C LEU A 64 10.18 -23.00 -24.14
N TRP A 65 9.61 -21.92 -24.67
CA TRP A 65 9.71 -21.56 -26.09
C TRP A 65 11.16 -21.31 -26.52
N ILE A 66 11.90 -20.50 -25.75
CA ILE A 66 13.33 -20.26 -25.99
C ILE A 66 14.11 -21.57 -25.83
N GLY A 67 13.80 -22.36 -24.81
CA GLY A 67 14.46 -23.65 -24.56
C GLY A 67 14.26 -24.65 -25.70
N GLU A 68 13.08 -24.68 -26.33
CA GLU A 68 12.79 -25.52 -27.49
C GLU A 68 13.57 -25.06 -28.73
N LEU A 69 13.66 -23.75 -28.96
CA LEU A 69 14.51 -23.15 -30.01
C LEU A 69 15.98 -23.51 -29.87
N LEU A 70 16.50 -23.58 -28.63
CA LEU A 70 17.88 -24.00 -28.35
C LEU A 70 18.05 -25.52 -28.21
N GLY A 71 16.99 -26.29 -28.43
CA GLY A 71 16.98 -27.75 -28.37
C GLY A 71 17.00 -28.36 -26.97
N LYS A 72 17.14 -27.55 -25.90
CA LYS A 72 17.02 -28.01 -24.52
C LYS A 72 16.39 -26.95 -23.62
N VAL A 73 15.38 -27.37 -22.86
CA VAL A 73 14.55 -26.51 -22.01
C VAL A 73 15.35 -25.69 -20.99
N TYR A 74 16.41 -26.24 -20.41
CA TYR A 74 17.18 -25.53 -19.40
C TYR A 74 17.85 -24.25 -19.94
N TYR A 75 18.22 -24.20 -21.22
CA TYR A 75 18.82 -23.01 -21.81
C TYR A 75 17.85 -21.82 -21.81
N GLY A 76 16.57 -22.07 -22.03
CA GLY A 76 15.55 -21.02 -21.96
C GLY A 76 15.46 -20.39 -20.57
N PHE A 77 15.48 -21.22 -19.52
CA PHE A 77 15.47 -20.72 -18.14
C PHE A 77 16.73 -19.91 -17.81
N PHE A 78 17.90 -20.38 -18.26
CA PHE A 78 19.16 -19.65 -18.08
C PHE A 78 19.17 -18.28 -18.79
N ILE A 79 18.66 -18.19 -20.02
CA ILE A 79 18.60 -16.93 -20.77
C ILE A 79 17.66 -15.95 -20.09
N VAL A 80 16.45 -16.38 -19.76
CA VAL A 80 15.44 -15.54 -19.11
C VAL A 80 15.93 -15.06 -17.74
N SER A 81 16.48 -15.95 -16.91
CA SER A 81 17.03 -15.57 -15.60
C SER A 81 18.24 -14.64 -15.70
N SER A 82 19.14 -14.85 -16.68
CA SER A 82 20.30 -13.97 -16.90
C SER A 82 19.86 -12.56 -17.31
N ALA A 83 18.81 -12.44 -18.14
CA ALA A 83 18.24 -11.15 -18.49
C ALA A 83 17.70 -10.42 -17.24
N TYR A 84 16.96 -11.10 -16.37
CA TYR A 84 16.51 -10.53 -15.10
C TYR A 84 17.66 -10.16 -14.16
N PHE A 85 18.72 -10.97 -14.13
CA PHE A 85 19.90 -10.68 -13.32
C PHE A 85 20.63 -9.42 -13.80
N LEU A 86 20.79 -9.25 -15.12
CA LEU A 86 21.37 -8.03 -15.69
C LEU A 86 20.54 -6.78 -15.35
N ILE A 87 19.21 -6.87 -15.48
CA ILE A 87 18.30 -5.78 -15.08
C ILE A 87 18.48 -5.45 -13.60
N SER A 88 18.60 -6.47 -12.74
CA SER A 88 18.84 -6.28 -11.31
C SER A 88 20.14 -5.53 -11.02
N ILE A 89 21.24 -5.87 -11.72
CA ILE A 89 22.53 -5.16 -11.60
C ILE A 89 22.39 -3.70 -12.03
N VAL A 90 21.75 -3.44 -13.17
CA VAL A 90 21.52 -2.07 -13.67
C VAL A 90 20.73 -1.27 -12.64
N LEU A 91 19.62 -1.82 -12.11
CA LEU A 91 18.82 -1.16 -11.07
C LEU A 91 19.63 -0.90 -9.80
N TYR A 92 20.51 -1.83 -9.40
CA TYR A 92 21.36 -1.65 -8.22
C TYR A 92 22.31 -0.48 -8.37
N ILE A 93 22.94 -0.32 -9.54
CA ILE A 93 23.87 0.77 -9.84
C ILE A 93 23.14 2.12 -9.84
N TYR A 94 21.98 2.20 -10.49
CA TYR A 94 21.21 3.45 -10.60
C TYR A 94 20.28 3.72 -9.42
N LYS A 95 20.27 2.87 -8.37
CA LYS A 95 19.30 2.96 -7.26
C LYS A 95 19.25 4.34 -6.60
N ASP A 96 20.40 4.97 -6.45
CA ASP A 96 20.49 6.24 -5.71
C ASP A 96 19.94 7.42 -6.55
N GLN A 97 20.08 7.36 -7.87
CA GLN A 97 19.53 8.39 -8.76
C GLN A 97 18.04 8.15 -9.10
N TRP A 98 17.66 6.90 -9.38
CA TRP A 98 16.30 6.57 -9.84
C TRP A 98 15.29 6.33 -8.72
N LEU A 99 15.71 5.81 -7.56
CA LEU A 99 14.81 5.57 -6.43
C LEU A 99 14.97 6.63 -5.35
N LYS A 100 16.19 6.86 -4.87
CA LYS A 100 16.40 7.63 -3.63
C LYS A 100 16.02 9.11 -3.77
N MET A 101 16.33 9.72 -4.91
CA MET A 101 16.07 11.14 -5.19
C MET A 101 14.57 11.47 -5.40
N PRO A 102 13.81 10.77 -6.28
CA PRO A 102 12.38 11.06 -6.44
C PRO A 102 11.56 10.66 -5.21
N ILE A 103 11.91 9.59 -4.50
CA ILE A 103 11.21 9.20 -3.27
C ILE A 103 11.43 10.27 -2.19
N SER A 104 12.67 10.74 -1.98
CA SER A 104 12.94 11.82 -1.02
C SER A 104 12.20 13.10 -1.39
N ASN A 105 12.27 13.54 -2.65
CA ASN A 105 11.57 14.74 -3.10
C ASN A 105 10.04 14.59 -2.96
N PHE A 106 9.48 13.42 -3.25
CA PHE A 106 8.05 13.18 -3.07
C PHE A 106 7.63 13.24 -1.60
N ILE A 107 8.42 12.65 -0.69
CA ILE A 107 8.18 12.73 0.75
C ILE A 107 8.26 14.18 1.23
N ILE A 108 9.32 14.91 0.83
CA ILE A 108 9.55 16.31 1.21
C ILE A 108 8.39 17.19 0.72
N VAL A 109 7.98 17.08 -0.54
CA VAL A 109 6.84 17.84 -1.09
C VAL A 109 5.54 17.50 -0.36
N LYS A 110 5.31 16.23 -0.05
CA LYS A 110 4.09 15.80 0.64
C LYS A 110 4.04 16.29 2.09
N MET A 111 5.18 16.44 2.75
CA MET A 111 5.28 17.02 4.10
C MET A 111 5.17 18.55 4.07
N LEU A 112 5.84 19.23 3.13
CA LEU A 112 5.78 20.70 3.00
C LEU A 112 4.42 21.22 2.54
N LYS A 113 3.69 20.48 1.70
CA LYS A 113 2.34 20.85 1.24
C LYS A 113 1.27 20.77 2.35
N LYS A 114 1.62 20.25 3.54
CA LYS A 114 0.71 20.13 4.69
C LYS A 114 0.98 21.18 5.78
N SER A 115 1.92 22.10 5.56
CA SER A 115 2.02 23.36 6.30
C SER A 115 1.38 24.49 5.51
#